data_AF-U2I818-F1
#
_entry.id   AF-U2I818-F1
#
_cell.length_a   1.000
_cell.length_b   1.000
_cell.length_c   1.000
_cell.angle_alpha   90.00
_cell.angle_beta   90.00
_cell.angle_gamma   90.00
#
_symmetry.space_group_name_H-M   'P 1'
#
loop_
_entity.id
_entity.type
_entity.pdbx_description
1 polymer ?
#
loop_
_entity_poly.entity_id
_entity_poly.type
_entity_poly.pdbx_seq_one_letter_code
_entity_poly.pdbx_strand_id
1 'polypeptide(L)'
;MTTTKLFALLCGALLLSLASCGTKKPHTPEPTPPSQVPIVITPPTEEPRWVRPAGDSIREEMRAVWLTTVYGLDWPRDQADTPDGVRRQKESLLRILDRLKSDGYNTVFLQLRHSGTVIYPSDYEPLSTRFAGEGFFGDYDPVQFAIKACHERGLSLHAWLVTYPLSSSKRAPHPILRDHPSWAIAHKGSYHLDPGHPEVRTYIAHLVADLVRRYPVDGIHFDYFRYPEGAERFADGASYQRYGESYSDRSAWRRSNLTRQLREVRDSLQAVGSDALVSVAPLGKLKKISDLGRSHGWTAYESVHQDPETWGKEGLVDFVVPMMYYRDDLYSPFLREWKDYVARYIPVVAGLAPYRVEETGWPESVIEEQIAEEREVGLSGVCFFREAHTGTSFPATRRVIRDAFRRQALPLAFARGLKSKPATPRALTITPIDPREFLLSWSLPEGASKQGITYRLWATTTDSEGRRQATILAERLSATQCKLHLEDFEGAEVVEFGIEAVNRFGVSTPCLEGLSRRISELKMELRAMRR
;
A
#
# COMPACT_ATOMS: atom_id res chain seq x y z
N MET A 1 -3.14 -68.91 33.27
CA MET A 1 -4.22 -67.93 32.99
C MET A 1 -3.54 -66.57 32.96
N THR A 2 -3.09 -66.18 31.78
CA THR A 2 -2.07 -65.15 31.53
C THR A 2 -2.17 -64.84 30.03
N THR A 3 -2.59 -63.62 29.66
CA THR A 3 -1.76 -62.48 29.22
C THR A 3 -1.53 -62.38 27.70
N THR A 4 -2.00 -61.24 27.16
CA THR A 4 -1.30 -60.33 26.23
C THR A 4 -1.28 -60.58 24.71
N LYS A 5 -1.71 -59.50 24.02
CA LYS A 5 -1.38 -58.96 22.69
C LYS A 5 -0.27 -59.64 21.87
N LEU A 6 -0.51 -59.81 20.57
CA LEU A 6 0.20 -59.17 19.45
C LEU A 6 -0.41 -59.65 18.12
N PHE A 7 -0.58 -58.77 17.13
CA PHE A 7 -0.71 -59.20 15.73
C PHE A 7 0.08 -58.27 14.82
N ALA A 8 1.08 -58.86 14.18
CA ALA A 8 1.78 -58.37 13.01
C ALA A 8 1.92 -59.59 12.08
N LEU A 9 1.60 -59.45 10.79
CA LEU A 9 2.54 -59.62 9.68
C LEU A 9 1.82 -59.63 8.32
N LEU A 10 2.53 -59.06 7.35
CA LEU A 10 2.36 -59.10 5.90
C LEU A 10 2.28 -60.53 5.33
N CYS A 11 1.69 -60.68 4.14
CA CYS A 11 2.40 -61.02 2.89
C CYS A 11 1.47 -61.53 1.78
N GLY A 12 1.86 -61.27 0.53
CA GLY A 12 1.73 -62.28 -0.54
C GLY A 12 0.81 -61.93 -1.71
N ALA A 13 1.41 -61.39 -2.77
CA ALA A 13 0.85 -61.41 -4.13
C ALA A 13 0.91 -62.83 -4.73
N LEU A 14 -0.02 -63.17 -5.62
CA LEU A 14 0.28 -64.01 -6.79
C LEU A 14 -0.84 -63.92 -7.86
N LEU A 15 -0.44 -63.58 -9.08
CA LEU A 15 -1.19 -63.77 -10.32
C LEU A 15 -1.27 -65.25 -10.68
N LEU A 16 -2.38 -65.69 -11.27
CA LEU A 16 -2.41 -66.76 -12.28
C LEU A 16 -3.74 -66.73 -13.05
N SER A 17 -3.62 -66.42 -14.34
CA SER A 17 -4.64 -66.63 -15.37
C SER A 17 -4.71 -68.12 -15.72
N LEU A 18 -5.90 -68.68 -15.94
CA LEU A 18 -6.09 -69.85 -16.82
C LEU A 18 -7.57 -69.95 -17.28
N ALA A 19 -7.70 -70.45 -18.51
CA ALA A 19 -8.83 -70.45 -19.41
C ALA A 19 -10.13 -71.10 -18.89
N SER A 20 -11.27 -70.61 -19.39
CA SER A 20 -12.56 -71.32 -19.34
C SER A 20 -13.09 -71.53 -20.77
N CYS A 21 -13.19 -72.80 -21.15
CA CYS A 21 -13.99 -73.26 -22.28
C CYS A 21 -15.48 -73.10 -21.95
N GLY A 22 -16.23 -72.53 -22.88
CA GLY A 22 -17.63 -72.15 -22.67
C GLY A 22 -18.63 -73.30 -22.69
N THR A 23 -19.87 -72.95 -22.33
CA THR A 23 -21.09 -73.39 -23.01
C THR A 23 -22.18 -72.34 -22.78
N LYS A 24 -22.80 -71.91 -23.88
CA LYS A 24 -23.79 -70.81 -23.97
C LYS A 24 -25.14 -71.24 -23.39
N LYS A 25 -25.80 -70.34 -22.66
CA LYS A 25 -27.26 -70.33 -22.46
C LYS A 25 -27.88 -69.14 -23.23
N PRO A 26 -29.14 -69.25 -23.69
CA PRO A 26 -29.71 -68.37 -24.71
C PRO A 26 -30.05 -66.97 -24.15
N HIS A 27 -29.76 -65.95 -24.95
CA HIS A 27 -29.94 -64.53 -24.64
C HIS A 27 -31.41 -64.12 -24.81
N THR A 28 -32.02 -63.59 -23.76
CA THR A 28 -33.25 -62.78 -23.85
C THR A 28 -32.81 -61.34 -24.19
N PRO A 29 -33.44 -60.65 -25.15
CA PRO A 29 -33.07 -59.27 -25.48
C PRO A 29 -33.53 -58.32 -24.37
N GLU A 30 -32.60 -57.56 -23.80
CA GLU A 30 -32.89 -56.46 -22.88
C GLU A 30 -33.53 -55.27 -23.64
N PRO A 31 -34.47 -54.54 -23.02
CA PRO A 31 -35.04 -53.34 -23.62
C PRO A 31 -33.98 -52.24 -23.70
N THR A 32 -33.83 -51.63 -24.88
CA THR A 32 -32.90 -50.51 -25.08
C THR A 32 -33.38 -49.30 -24.27
N PRO A 33 -32.55 -48.71 -23.39
CA PRO A 33 -32.93 -47.47 -22.71
C PRO A 33 -33.05 -46.33 -23.74
N PRO A 34 -34.01 -45.40 -23.56
CA PRO A 34 -34.18 -44.28 -24.49
C PRO A 34 -32.91 -43.42 -24.52
N SER A 35 -32.45 -43.11 -25.72
CA SER A 35 -31.28 -42.25 -25.95
C SER A 35 -31.57 -40.85 -25.41
N GLN A 36 -30.95 -40.49 -24.28
CA GLN A 36 -30.93 -39.12 -23.78
C GLN A 36 -29.81 -38.37 -24.50
N VAL A 37 -30.18 -37.51 -25.45
CA VAL A 37 -29.22 -36.56 -26.05
C VAL A 37 -28.99 -35.44 -25.03
N PRO A 38 -27.76 -35.21 -24.55
CA PRO A 38 -27.47 -34.09 -23.68
C PRO A 38 -27.77 -32.79 -24.44
N ILE A 39 -28.62 -31.93 -23.88
CA ILE A 39 -28.69 -30.54 -24.35
C ILE A 39 -27.35 -29.91 -23.98
N VAL A 40 -26.49 -29.70 -24.97
CA VAL A 40 -25.30 -28.87 -24.79
C VAL A 40 -25.83 -27.46 -24.54
N ILE A 41 -25.88 -27.06 -23.27
CA ILE A 41 -26.05 -25.66 -22.91
C ILE A 41 -24.75 -24.99 -23.34
N THR A 42 -24.76 -24.36 -24.51
CA THR A 42 -23.68 -23.45 -24.89
C THR A 42 -23.63 -22.39 -23.79
N PRO A 43 -22.49 -22.21 -23.09
CA PRO A 43 -22.37 -21.11 -22.14
C PRO A 43 -22.71 -19.82 -22.90
N PRO A 44 -23.44 -18.87 -22.28
CA PRO A 44 -23.74 -17.60 -22.94
C PRO A 44 -22.42 -17.02 -23.44
N THR A 45 -22.37 -16.72 -24.73
CA THR A 45 -21.22 -16.08 -25.35
C THR A 45 -20.99 -14.78 -24.60
N GLU A 46 -19.94 -14.70 -23.78
CA GLU A 46 -19.60 -13.45 -23.11
C GLU A 46 -19.37 -12.41 -24.20
N GLU A 47 -20.21 -11.37 -24.23
CA GLU A 47 -20.00 -10.23 -25.11
C GLU A 47 -18.56 -9.74 -24.94
N PRO A 48 -17.86 -9.37 -26.04
CA PRO A 48 -16.46 -8.98 -25.97
C PRO A 48 -16.30 -7.76 -25.06
N ARG A 49 -15.82 -8.00 -23.84
CA ARG A 49 -15.54 -6.95 -22.87
C ARG A 49 -14.17 -6.36 -23.14
N TRP A 50 -14.06 -5.03 -23.06
CA TRP A 50 -12.75 -4.40 -23.00
C TRP A 50 -12.02 -4.89 -21.75
N VAL A 51 -10.83 -5.43 -21.96
CA VAL A 51 -9.97 -5.91 -20.87
C VAL A 51 -8.87 -4.88 -20.69
N ARG A 52 -8.65 -4.49 -19.43
CA ARG A 52 -7.50 -3.66 -19.07
C ARG A 52 -6.24 -4.27 -19.70
N PRO A 53 -5.42 -3.49 -20.44
CA PRO A 53 -4.12 -3.94 -20.89
C PRO A 53 -3.23 -4.19 -19.66
N ALA A 54 -3.25 -5.42 -19.17
CA ALA A 54 -2.48 -5.90 -18.03
C ALA A 54 -1.46 -6.92 -18.51
N GLY A 55 -0.27 -6.92 -17.91
CA GLY A 55 0.83 -7.79 -18.30
C GLY A 55 2.16 -7.25 -17.81
N ASP A 56 3.25 -7.75 -18.36
CA ASP A 56 4.61 -7.41 -17.98
C ASP A 56 4.91 -5.91 -17.95
N SER A 57 4.22 -5.10 -18.77
CA SER A 57 4.42 -3.66 -18.93
C SER A 57 3.85 -2.80 -17.80
N ILE A 58 2.82 -3.27 -17.07
CA ILE A 58 2.12 -2.48 -16.03
C ILE A 58 1.77 -3.36 -14.83
N ARG A 59 2.36 -3.04 -13.67
CA ARG A 59 2.23 -3.82 -12.42
C ARG A 59 1.32 -3.12 -11.42
N GLU A 60 0.53 -3.86 -10.65
CA GLU A 60 -0.05 -3.33 -9.40
C GLU A 60 1.03 -3.42 -8.32
N GLU A 61 1.60 -2.28 -7.94
CA GLU A 61 2.80 -2.23 -7.10
C GLU A 61 2.84 -0.91 -6.33
N MET A 62 2.96 -0.97 -5.00
CA MET A 62 3.26 0.23 -4.22
C MET A 62 4.73 0.59 -4.40
N ARG A 63 4.98 1.85 -4.75
CA ARG A 63 6.33 2.42 -4.91
C ARG A 63 6.41 3.63 -4.01
N ALA A 64 6.78 3.38 -2.76
CA ALA A 64 6.69 4.33 -1.68
C ALA A 64 8.05 4.88 -1.23
N VAL A 65 8.02 6.02 -0.55
CA VAL A 65 9.18 6.60 0.10
C VAL A 65 8.78 7.24 1.42
N TRP A 66 9.61 7.07 2.45
CA TRP A 66 9.51 7.87 3.66
C TRP A 66 10.17 9.23 3.45
N LEU A 67 9.37 10.30 3.60
CA LEU A 67 9.82 11.69 3.54
C LEU A 67 9.90 12.23 4.97
N THR A 68 11.13 12.28 5.47
CA THR A 68 11.46 12.50 6.89
C THR A 68 11.58 13.97 7.21
N THR A 69 10.85 14.41 8.22
CA THR A 69 10.77 15.83 8.56
C THR A 69 11.41 16.18 9.90
N VAL A 70 11.64 15.19 10.77
CA VAL A 70 12.40 15.38 12.01
C VAL A 70 13.79 15.88 11.69
N TYR A 71 14.25 16.89 12.44
CA TYR A 71 15.54 17.59 12.23
C TYR A 71 15.75 18.21 10.84
N GLY A 72 14.71 18.28 10.00
CA GLY A 72 14.86 18.71 8.60
C GLY A 72 15.70 17.75 7.77
N LEU A 73 15.65 16.45 8.10
CA LEU A 73 16.47 15.41 7.48
C LEU A 73 16.26 15.32 5.96
N ASP A 74 15.01 15.25 5.49
CA ASP A 74 14.66 15.36 4.07
C ASP A 74 14.03 16.73 3.77
N TRP A 75 12.96 17.07 4.51
CA TRP A 75 12.21 18.31 4.32
C TRP A 75 11.53 18.78 5.62
N PRO A 76 11.46 20.08 5.93
CA PRO A 76 12.12 21.20 5.27
C PRO A 76 13.47 21.52 5.90
N ARG A 77 14.34 22.17 5.11
CA ARG A 77 15.60 22.74 5.64
C ARG A 77 15.40 24.11 6.27
N ASP A 78 14.49 24.90 5.70
CA ASP A 78 14.13 26.25 6.13
C ASP A 78 12.92 26.24 7.07
N GLN A 79 12.82 27.21 7.98
CA GLN A 79 11.59 27.52 8.72
C GLN A 79 10.63 28.33 7.85
N ALA A 80 9.33 28.22 8.10
CA ALA A 80 8.28 28.98 7.43
C ALA A 80 7.72 30.12 8.31
N ASP A 81 8.59 30.81 9.04
CA ASP A 81 8.30 31.96 9.90
C ASP A 81 8.42 33.32 9.18
N THR A 82 8.84 33.30 7.90
CA THR A 82 8.94 34.47 7.02
C THR A 82 8.34 34.17 5.64
N PRO A 83 7.96 35.18 4.83
CA PRO A 83 7.47 34.96 3.47
C PRO A 83 8.48 34.16 2.61
N ASP A 84 9.76 34.47 2.78
CA ASP A 84 10.85 33.80 2.08
C ASP A 84 11.06 32.36 2.55
N GLY A 85 10.91 32.11 3.85
CA GLY A 85 10.92 30.77 4.43
C GLY A 85 9.79 29.89 3.87
N VAL A 86 8.56 30.42 3.83
CA VAL A 86 7.40 29.76 3.20
C VAL A 86 7.69 29.42 1.74
N ARG A 87 8.24 30.39 0.98
CA ARG A 87 8.59 30.18 -0.42
C ARG A 87 9.62 29.05 -0.59
N ARG A 88 10.70 29.05 0.20
CA ARG A 88 11.75 28.00 0.13
C ARG A 88 11.23 26.62 0.55
N GLN A 89 10.36 26.53 1.55
CA GLN A 89 9.72 25.26 1.91
C GLN A 89 8.86 24.70 0.77
N LYS A 90 8.05 25.55 0.13
CA LYS A 90 7.21 25.16 -1.02
C LYS A 90 8.06 24.71 -2.21
N GLU A 91 9.02 25.53 -2.63
CA GLU A 91 9.91 25.21 -3.76
C GLU A 91 10.70 23.92 -3.54
N SER A 92 11.19 23.69 -2.31
CA SER A 92 11.94 22.47 -2.00
C SER A 92 11.08 21.22 -2.00
N LEU A 93 9.86 21.28 -1.47
CA LEU A 93 8.93 20.16 -1.54
C LEU A 93 8.55 19.83 -2.99
N LEU A 94 8.21 20.84 -3.80
CA LEU A 94 7.84 20.62 -5.21
C LEU A 94 8.96 19.91 -5.97
N ARG A 95 10.22 20.31 -5.77
CA ARG A 95 11.37 19.66 -6.40
C ARG A 95 11.52 18.19 -6.00
N ILE A 96 11.27 17.86 -4.73
CA ILE A 96 11.28 16.48 -4.25
C ILE A 96 10.17 15.69 -4.93
N LEU A 97 8.93 16.19 -4.92
CA LEU A 97 7.78 15.50 -5.48
C LEU A 97 7.85 15.34 -7.01
N ASP A 98 8.33 16.35 -7.73
CA ASP A 98 8.60 16.28 -9.18
C ASP A 98 9.59 15.16 -9.49
N ARG A 99 10.67 15.07 -8.72
CA ARG A 99 11.66 14.01 -8.87
C ARG A 99 11.05 12.64 -8.60
N LEU A 100 10.34 12.48 -7.48
CA LEU A 100 9.69 11.21 -7.11
C LEU A 100 8.73 10.74 -8.21
N LYS A 101 7.89 11.64 -8.75
CA LYS A 101 7.01 11.29 -9.88
C LYS A 101 7.82 10.88 -11.11
N SER A 102 8.87 11.63 -11.46
CA SER A 102 9.72 11.30 -12.62
C SER A 102 10.49 9.98 -12.48
N ASP A 103 10.77 9.57 -11.23
CA ASP A 103 11.47 8.34 -10.92
C ASP A 103 10.52 7.14 -10.77
N GLY A 104 9.20 7.35 -10.94
CA GLY A 104 8.19 6.29 -10.98
C GLY A 104 7.57 5.94 -9.64
N TYR A 105 7.73 6.77 -8.61
CA TYR A 105 7.05 6.63 -7.33
C TYR A 105 5.56 6.97 -7.45
N ASN A 106 4.75 6.35 -6.59
CA ASN A 106 3.31 6.61 -6.52
C ASN A 106 2.81 6.94 -5.10
N THR A 107 3.63 6.77 -4.06
CA THR A 107 3.22 6.94 -2.66
C THR A 107 4.28 7.67 -1.84
N VAL A 108 3.86 8.62 -1.00
CA VAL A 108 4.72 9.35 -0.06
C VAL A 108 4.21 9.17 1.36
N PHE A 109 5.07 8.71 2.25
CA PHE A 109 4.83 8.70 3.69
C PHE A 109 5.49 9.95 4.29
N LEU A 110 4.71 11.02 4.44
CA LEU A 110 5.22 12.31 4.93
C LEU A 110 5.13 12.35 6.46
N GLN A 111 6.26 12.55 7.14
CA GLN A 111 6.29 12.58 8.61
C GLN A 111 5.54 13.81 9.15
N LEU A 112 4.35 13.61 9.71
CA LEU A 112 3.53 14.67 10.28
C LEU A 112 3.66 14.79 11.79
N ARG A 113 3.97 13.68 12.47
CA ARG A 113 4.19 13.64 13.92
C ARG A 113 5.57 13.04 14.23
N HIS A 114 6.36 13.75 15.03
CA HIS A 114 7.65 13.30 15.59
C HIS A 114 7.42 12.67 16.97
N SER A 115 8.41 12.75 17.86
CA SER A 115 8.19 12.41 19.27
C SER A 115 7.42 13.55 19.95
N GLY A 116 6.09 13.40 20.06
CA GLY A 116 5.21 14.35 20.78
C GLY A 116 5.15 15.76 20.20
N THR A 117 5.42 15.93 18.91
CA THR A 117 5.24 17.24 18.24
C THR A 117 4.71 17.00 16.85
N VAL A 118 3.89 17.91 16.36
CA VAL A 118 3.29 17.86 15.01
C VAL A 118 3.80 19.00 14.13
N ILE A 119 3.65 18.87 12.81
CA ILE A 119 4.05 19.91 11.84
C ILE A 119 2.87 20.75 11.33
N TYR A 120 1.72 20.65 12.00
CA TYR A 120 0.48 21.35 11.68
C TYR A 120 -0.14 21.95 12.95
N PRO A 121 -1.01 22.96 12.85
CA PRO A 121 -1.75 23.47 14.00
C PRO A 121 -2.63 22.39 14.64
N SER A 122 -2.37 22.06 15.91
CA SER A 122 -3.09 21.03 16.65
C SER A 122 -3.42 21.50 18.07
N ASP A 123 -4.60 21.10 18.54
CA ASP A 123 -5.03 21.30 19.93
C ASP A 123 -4.50 20.19 20.86
N TYR A 124 -3.89 19.14 20.31
CA TYR A 124 -3.41 17.96 21.05
C TYR A 124 -1.91 18.00 21.32
N GLU A 125 -1.11 18.42 20.33
CA GLU A 125 0.34 18.40 20.41
C GLU A 125 1.00 19.73 20.04
N PRO A 126 2.12 20.05 20.69
CA PRO A 126 2.87 21.24 20.37
C PRO A 126 3.40 21.19 18.94
N LEU A 127 3.41 22.37 18.31
CA LEU A 127 3.98 22.57 16.99
C LEU A 127 5.50 22.37 17.03
N SER A 128 6.02 21.69 16.02
CA SER A 128 7.46 21.56 15.81
C SER A 128 8.05 22.91 15.40
N THR A 129 8.82 23.53 16.31
CA THR A 129 9.47 24.82 16.04
C THR A 129 10.46 24.78 14.88
N ARG A 130 10.91 23.58 14.48
CA ARG A 130 11.73 23.39 13.28
C ARG A 130 10.98 23.74 11.99
N PHE A 131 9.67 23.54 11.96
CA PHE A 131 8.84 23.88 10.80
C PHE A 131 8.49 25.35 10.74
N ALA A 132 8.09 25.90 11.89
CA ALA A 132 7.35 27.15 11.96
C ALA A 132 8.02 28.23 12.81
N GLY A 133 9.16 27.96 13.46
CA GLY A 133 9.63 28.86 14.52
C GLY A 133 8.61 28.92 15.66
N GLU A 134 8.08 30.10 15.98
CA GLU A 134 6.99 30.29 16.95
C GLU A 134 5.59 30.12 16.33
N GLY A 135 5.49 30.04 15.00
CA GLY A 135 4.23 29.91 14.27
C GLY A 135 4.42 30.19 12.79
N PHE A 136 3.56 29.62 11.93
CA PHE A 136 3.68 29.82 10.49
C PHE A 136 3.45 31.27 10.10
N PHE A 137 4.21 31.75 9.11
CA PHE A 137 4.01 33.06 8.52
C PHE A 137 2.72 33.11 7.71
N GLY A 138 1.82 34.02 8.08
CA GLY A 138 0.50 34.17 7.46
C GLY A 138 -0.32 32.88 7.56
N ASP A 139 -1.09 32.57 6.52
CA ASP A 139 -1.99 31.42 6.50
C ASP A 139 -1.33 30.15 5.92
N TYR A 140 0.00 30.03 6.00
CA TYR A 140 0.69 28.88 5.41
C TYR A 140 0.45 27.60 6.22
N ASP A 141 -0.27 26.67 5.60
CA ASP A 141 -0.41 25.29 6.07
C ASP A 141 0.49 24.36 5.22
N PRO A 142 1.60 23.83 5.79
CA PRO A 142 2.52 22.96 5.05
C PRO A 142 1.90 21.60 4.70
N VAL A 143 0.97 21.09 5.51
CA VAL A 143 0.34 19.77 5.30
C VAL A 143 -0.67 19.86 4.16
N GLN A 144 -1.54 20.87 4.19
CA GLN A 144 -2.49 21.10 3.11
C GLN A 144 -1.78 21.36 1.77
N PHE A 145 -0.67 22.12 1.80
CA PHE A 145 0.16 22.33 0.62
C PHE A 145 0.77 21.02 0.10
N ALA A 146 1.32 20.18 0.99
CA ALA A 146 1.92 18.91 0.61
C ALA A 146 0.91 17.94 -0.02
N ILE A 147 -0.29 17.84 0.55
CA ILE A 147 -1.36 16.99 0.03
C ILE A 147 -1.74 17.42 -1.39
N LYS A 148 -2.02 18.71 -1.59
CA LYS A 148 -2.34 19.25 -2.92
C LYS A 148 -1.23 18.99 -3.92
N ALA A 149 0.03 19.25 -3.54
CA ALA A 149 1.18 19.07 -4.42
C ALA A 149 1.42 17.60 -4.80
N CYS A 150 1.19 16.66 -3.88
CA CYS A 150 1.22 15.22 -4.17
C CYS A 150 0.09 14.82 -5.13
N HIS A 151 -1.15 15.21 -4.83
CA HIS A 151 -2.32 14.83 -5.63
C HIS A 151 -2.26 15.37 -7.07
N GLU A 152 -1.76 16.59 -7.26
CA GLU A 152 -1.51 17.16 -8.60
C GLU A 152 -0.52 16.36 -9.45
N ARG A 153 0.35 15.57 -8.80
CA ARG A 153 1.35 14.70 -9.45
C ARG A 153 0.91 13.24 -9.52
N GLY A 154 -0.29 12.91 -9.05
CA GLY A 154 -0.76 11.52 -8.93
C GLY A 154 -0.04 10.72 -7.84
N LEU A 155 0.59 11.38 -6.87
CA LEU A 155 1.18 10.74 -5.69
C LEU A 155 0.14 10.68 -4.58
N SER A 156 -0.01 9.53 -3.92
CA SER A 156 -0.73 9.46 -2.64
C SER A 156 0.14 10.01 -1.52
N LEU A 157 -0.49 10.64 -0.52
CA LEU A 157 0.17 11.11 0.70
C LEU A 157 -0.47 10.42 1.91
N HIS A 158 0.33 9.65 2.64
CA HIS A 158 -0.05 9.12 3.93
C HIS A 158 0.65 9.90 5.04
N ALA A 159 -0.11 10.28 6.07
CA ALA A 159 0.39 10.92 7.26
C ALA A 159 1.22 9.92 8.08
N TRP A 160 2.53 10.09 8.07
CA TRP A 160 3.43 9.27 8.88
C TRP A 160 3.50 9.81 10.32
N LEU A 161 3.07 8.98 11.26
CA LEU A 161 3.04 9.28 12.68
C LEU A 161 4.01 8.37 13.43
N VAL A 162 5.06 8.94 14.01
CA VAL A 162 5.77 8.27 15.13
C VAL A 162 4.74 8.13 16.25
N THR A 163 4.58 6.95 16.86
CA THR A 163 3.40 6.66 17.72
C THR A 163 3.67 6.91 19.21
N TYR A 164 4.44 6.03 19.87
CA TYR A 164 4.62 6.07 21.33
C TYR A 164 5.79 6.93 21.84
N PRO A 165 6.91 7.14 21.11
CA PRO A 165 7.92 8.09 21.54
C PRO A 165 7.32 9.48 21.81
N LEU A 166 7.63 10.07 22.97
CA LEU A 166 7.02 11.34 23.41
C LEU A 166 8.03 12.48 23.48
N SER A 167 9.14 12.35 24.19
CA SER A 167 10.13 13.44 24.28
C SER A 167 11.47 12.94 24.81
N SER A 168 12.54 13.68 24.52
CA SER A 168 13.83 13.44 25.18
C SER A 168 13.80 13.97 26.61
N SER A 169 14.41 13.25 27.56
CA SER A 169 14.53 13.72 28.95
C SER A 169 15.41 14.98 29.10
N LYS A 170 16.17 15.34 28.06
CA LYS A 170 17.03 16.52 28.02
C LYS A 170 16.31 17.80 27.57
N ARG A 171 15.05 17.70 27.13
CA ARG A 171 14.24 18.85 26.67
C ARG A 171 13.28 19.29 27.75
N ALA A 172 12.68 20.47 27.58
CA ALA A 172 11.58 20.93 28.41
C ALA A 172 10.48 19.84 28.49
N PRO A 173 9.84 19.66 29.66
CA PRO A 173 8.84 18.62 29.83
C PRO A 173 7.69 18.88 28.87
N HIS A 174 7.40 17.88 28.04
CA HIS A 174 6.25 17.88 27.15
C HIS A 174 4.96 18.07 27.98
N PRO A 175 3.94 18.83 27.52
CA PRO A 175 2.71 19.07 28.27
C PRO A 175 2.07 17.80 28.88
N ILE A 176 2.01 16.70 28.12
CA ILE A 176 1.57 15.39 28.62
C ILE A 176 2.31 14.92 29.89
N LEU A 177 3.61 15.19 30.05
CA LEU A 177 4.35 14.81 31.27
C LEU A 177 3.90 15.60 32.50
N ARG A 178 3.35 16.80 32.30
CA ARG A 178 2.79 17.65 33.36
C ARG A 178 1.33 17.29 33.63
N ASP A 179 0.53 17.20 32.58
CA ASP A 179 -0.92 17.10 32.66
C ASP A 179 -1.40 15.65 32.86
N HIS A 180 -0.63 14.68 32.36
CA HIS A 180 -0.92 13.25 32.43
C HIS A 180 0.33 12.42 32.76
N PRO A 181 0.97 12.63 33.93
CA PRO A 181 2.25 12.01 34.26
C PRO A 181 2.20 10.47 34.28
N SER A 182 1.04 9.85 34.52
CA SER A 182 0.87 8.39 34.48
C SER A 182 0.85 7.80 33.07
N TRP A 183 0.72 8.63 32.03
CA TRP A 183 0.65 8.16 30.63
C TRP A 183 2.01 7.86 30.03
N ALA A 184 3.09 8.34 30.63
CA ALA A 184 4.42 8.26 30.05
C ALA A 184 5.42 7.56 30.98
N ILE A 185 6.28 6.75 30.38
CA ILE A 185 7.31 5.98 31.07
C ILE A 185 8.67 6.42 30.57
N ALA A 186 9.54 6.79 31.52
CA ALA A 186 10.95 7.06 31.23
C ALA A 186 11.66 5.76 30.85
N HIS A 187 12.35 5.76 29.71
CA HIS A 187 13.04 4.60 29.19
C HIS A 187 14.23 5.02 28.33
N LYS A 188 15.44 4.56 28.68
CA LYS A 188 16.68 4.82 27.92
C LYS A 188 16.93 6.29 27.53
N GLY A 189 16.62 7.24 28.42
CA GLY A 189 16.89 8.68 28.19
C GLY A 189 15.82 9.42 27.40
N SER A 190 14.65 8.82 27.18
CA SER A 190 13.46 9.47 26.64
C SER A 190 12.21 9.02 27.37
N TYR A 191 11.12 9.73 27.16
CA TYR A 191 9.78 9.35 27.60
C TYR A 191 9.01 8.72 26.45
N HIS A 192 8.27 7.66 26.74
CA HIS A 192 7.37 6.99 25.82
C HIS A 192 5.98 6.92 26.44
N LEU A 193 4.95 7.16 25.64
CA LEU A 193 3.58 6.86 26.02
C LEU A 193 3.42 5.37 26.31
N ASP A 194 2.69 5.02 27.36
CA ASP A 194 2.42 3.64 27.75
C ASP A 194 1.22 3.06 26.97
N PRO A 195 1.42 2.11 26.04
CA PRO A 195 0.31 1.50 25.30
C PRO A 195 -0.68 0.75 26.19
N GLY A 196 -0.24 0.35 27.39
CA GLY A 196 -1.05 -0.34 28.39
C GLY A 196 -2.13 0.54 29.04
N HIS A 197 -1.99 1.86 28.98
CA HIS A 197 -2.95 2.80 29.55
C HIS A 197 -4.10 3.06 28.55
N PRO A 198 -5.37 2.79 28.90
CA PRO A 198 -6.51 3.00 27.98
C PRO A 198 -6.61 4.42 27.41
N GLU A 199 -6.41 5.42 28.25
CA GLU A 199 -6.51 6.83 27.91
C GLU A 199 -5.40 7.27 26.94
N VAL A 200 -4.21 6.65 26.97
CA VAL A 200 -3.18 6.84 25.94
C VAL A 200 -3.69 6.35 24.58
N ARG A 201 -4.42 5.22 24.56
CA ARG A 201 -4.95 4.70 23.31
C ARG A 201 -6.04 5.58 22.72
N THR A 202 -6.94 6.05 23.56
CA THR A 202 -7.98 7.01 23.19
C THR A 202 -7.36 8.33 22.72
N TYR A 203 -6.30 8.82 23.38
CA TYR A 203 -5.56 9.99 22.96
C TYR A 203 -4.99 9.86 21.54
N ILE A 204 -4.31 8.75 21.23
CA ILE A 204 -3.76 8.51 19.88
C ILE A 204 -4.89 8.41 18.84
N ALA A 205 -5.99 7.73 19.17
CA ALA A 205 -7.13 7.61 18.28
C ALA A 205 -7.81 8.96 17.98
N HIS A 206 -7.93 9.83 18.99
CA HIS A 206 -8.43 11.20 18.83
C HIS A 206 -7.47 12.08 18.03
N LEU A 207 -6.15 11.98 18.23
CA LEU A 207 -5.16 12.68 17.43
C LEU A 207 -5.28 12.31 15.94
N VAL A 208 -5.48 11.03 15.65
CA VAL A 208 -5.73 10.56 14.26
C VAL A 208 -7.05 11.11 13.72
N ALA A 209 -8.12 11.07 14.51
CA ALA A 209 -9.43 11.58 14.11
C ALA A 209 -9.41 13.10 13.84
N ASP A 210 -8.68 13.87 14.65
CA ASP A 210 -8.44 15.29 14.45
C ASP A 210 -7.69 15.55 13.13
N LEU A 211 -6.59 14.82 12.89
CA LEU A 211 -5.80 14.95 11.68
C LEU A 211 -6.64 14.71 10.42
N VAL A 212 -7.42 13.62 10.35
CA VAL A 212 -8.22 13.31 9.15
C VAL A 212 -9.44 14.21 8.97
N ARG A 213 -9.91 14.89 10.02
CA ARG A 213 -10.94 15.93 9.89
C ARG A 213 -10.36 17.19 9.26
N ARG A 214 -9.10 17.51 9.55
CA ARG A 214 -8.40 18.68 9.02
C ARG A 214 -7.91 18.46 7.59
N TYR A 215 -7.43 17.25 7.30
CA TYR A 215 -6.65 16.97 6.10
C TYR A 215 -7.18 15.76 5.31
N PRO A 216 -7.41 15.90 3.99
CA PRO A 216 -7.83 14.79 3.14
C PRO A 216 -6.63 13.91 2.73
N VAL A 217 -5.95 13.32 3.72
CA VAL A 217 -4.84 12.37 3.50
C VAL A 217 -5.36 11.06 2.93
N ASP A 218 -4.55 10.39 2.11
CA ASP A 218 -4.92 9.07 1.55
C ASP A 218 -4.80 7.95 2.59
N GLY A 219 -4.00 8.17 3.64
CA GLY A 219 -3.93 7.26 4.78
C GLY A 219 -3.14 7.77 5.97
N ILE A 220 -3.17 6.97 7.03
CA ILE A 220 -2.37 7.09 8.25
C ILE A 220 -1.33 5.97 8.22
N HIS A 221 -0.07 6.32 8.44
CA HIS A 221 1.05 5.39 8.47
C HIS A 221 1.74 5.46 9.83
N PHE A 222 1.56 4.45 10.66
CA PHE A 222 2.18 4.42 11.99
C PHE A 222 3.60 3.86 11.93
N ASP A 223 4.53 4.60 12.52
CA ASP A 223 5.88 4.15 12.84
C ASP A 223 6.07 4.16 14.36
N TYR A 224 7.06 3.41 14.85
CA TYR A 224 7.25 3.14 16.27
C TYR A 224 5.95 2.68 16.95
N PHE A 225 5.09 1.96 16.21
CA PHE A 225 3.87 1.34 16.71
C PHE A 225 4.23 0.05 17.45
N ARG A 226 4.97 0.19 18.54
CA ARG A 226 5.63 -0.90 19.26
C ARG A 226 6.05 -0.48 20.66
N TYR A 227 6.28 -1.47 21.52
CA TYR A 227 7.02 -1.22 22.76
C TYR A 227 8.49 -0.86 22.43
N PRO A 228 9.14 -0.03 23.26
CA PRO A 228 10.46 0.47 22.93
C PRO A 228 11.52 -0.63 22.94
N GLU A 229 12.67 -0.34 22.33
CA GLU A 229 13.87 -1.15 22.42
C GLU A 229 14.17 -1.55 23.88
N GLY A 230 14.45 -2.83 24.14
CA GLY A 230 14.68 -3.29 25.51
C GLY A 230 13.38 -3.33 26.33
N ALA A 231 12.28 -3.73 25.69
CA ALA A 231 10.94 -3.76 26.27
C ALA A 231 10.86 -4.60 27.56
N GLU A 232 11.75 -5.57 27.76
CA GLU A 232 11.85 -6.35 29.00
C GLU A 232 12.12 -5.48 30.23
N ARG A 233 12.73 -4.30 30.06
CA ARG A 233 12.98 -3.31 31.12
C ARG A 233 12.01 -2.14 31.10
N PHE A 234 11.04 -2.12 30.19
CA PHE A 234 10.03 -1.07 30.14
C PHE A 234 9.14 -1.16 31.39
N ALA A 235 9.07 -0.07 32.15
CA ALA A 235 8.52 -0.05 33.51
C ALA A 235 6.99 0.08 33.56
N ASP A 236 6.27 -0.71 32.76
CA ASP A 236 4.80 -0.74 32.67
C ASP A 236 4.13 -1.63 33.73
N GLY A 237 4.82 -1.89 34.84
CA GLY A 237 4.36 -2.80 35.88
C GLY A 237 3.03 -2.38 36.53
N ALA A 238 2.85 -1.08 36.77
CA ALA A 238 1.61 -0.54 37.33
C ALA A 238 0.43 -0.72 36.37
N SER A 239 0.63 -0.44 35.08
CA SER A 239 -0.38 -0.66 34.05
C SER A 239 -0.69 -2.14 33.85
N TYR A 240 0.32 -3.01 33.90
CA TYR A 240 0.11 -4.46 33.84
C TYR A 240 -0.69 -4.97 35.03
N GLN A 241 -0.38 -4.51 36.25
CA GLN A 241 -1.14 -4.88 37.45
C GLN A 241 -2.61 -4.46 37.35
N ARG A 242 -2.88 -3.28 36.77
CA ARG A 242 -4.23 -2.74 36.67
C ARG A 242 -5.05 -3.31 35.52
N TYR A 243 -4.42 -3.61 34.38
CA TYR A 243 -5.11 -3.90 33.11
C TYR A 243 -4.71 -5.24 32.47
N GLY A 244 -3.81 -6.00 33.09
CA GLY A 244 -3.18 -7.19 32.51
C GLY A 244 -3.60 -8.53 33.11
N GLU A 245 -4.38 -8.56 34.19
CA GLU A 245 -4.73 -9.78 34.94
C GLU A 245 -5.40 -10.86 34.08
N SER A 246 -6.17 -10.48 33.06
CA SER A 246 -6.88 -11.41 32.18
C SER A 246 -6.01 -12.07 31.09
N TYR A 247 -4.71 -11.76 31.03
CA TYR A 247 -3.81 -12.27 29.99
C TYR A 247 -2.88 -13.34 30.54
N SER A 248 -2.47 -14.28 29.68
CA SER A 248 -1.57 -15.38 30.05
C SER A 248 -0.24 -14.90 30.61
N ASP A 249 0.28 -13.82 30.03
CA ASP A 249 1.55 -13.22 30.39
C ASP A 249 1.60 -11.77 29.91
N ARG A 250 2.64 -11.05 30.37
CA ARG A 250 2.86 -9.65 30.01
C ARG A 250 3.06 -9.44 28.52
N SER A 251 3.69 -10.37 27.80
CA SER A 251 3.91 -10.22 26.35
C SER A 251 2.58 -10.34 25.57
N ALA A 252 1.70 -11.25 25.97
CA ALA A 252 0.35 -11.36 25.42
C ALA A 252 -0.48 -10.09 25.68
N TRP A 253 -0.40 -9.55 26.90
CA TRP A 253 -1.03 -8.26 27.23
C TRP A 253 -0.48 -7.11 26.37
N ARG A 254 0.85 -7.01 26.23
CA ARG A 254 1.50 -5.97 25.40
C ARG A 254 1.09 -6.04 23.94
N ARG A 255 1.06 -7.23 23.33
CA ARG A 255 0.54 -7.41 21.96
C ARG A 255 -0.91 -6.96 21.86
N SER A 256 -1.75 -7.36 22.82
CA SER A 256 -3.16 -6.95 22.86
C SER A 256 -3.33 -5.44 22.98
N ASN A 257 -2.46 -4.74 23.71
CA ASN A 257 -2.51 -3.27 23.80
C ASN A 257 -2.35 -2.60 22.44
N LEU A 258 -1.39 -3.06 21.63
CA LEU A 258 -1.18 -2.55 20.27
C LEU A 258 -2.37 -2.88 19.35
N THR A 259 -2.92 -4.10 19.46
CA THR A 259 -4.12 -4.49 18.70
C THR A 259 -5.34 -3.66 19.08
N ARG A 260 -5.57 -3.42 20.38
CA ARG A 260 -6.66 -2.55 20.87
C ARG A 260 -6.49 -1.11 20.40
N GLN A 261 -5.27 -0.60 20.35
CA GLN A 261 -5.00 0.74 19.81
C GLN A 261 -5.47 0.85 18.35
N LEU A 262 -5.20 -0.16 17.51
CA LEU A 262 -5.66 -0.14 16.12
C LEU A 262 -7.18 -0.23 16.02
N ARG A 263 -7.85 -1.00 16.89
CA ARG A 263 -9.32 -1.02 16.96
C ARG A 263 -9.89 0.36 17.28
N GLU A 264 -9.37 1.02 18.32
CA GLU A 264 -9.81 2.37 18.70
C GLU A 264 -9.57 3.41 17.58
N VAL A 265 -8.46 3.28 16.82
CA VAL A 265 -8.20 4.10 15.63
C VAL A 265 -9.24 3.82 14.54
N ARG A 266 -9.55 2.55 14.24
CA ARG A 266 -10.56 2.19 13.23
C ARG A 266 -11.94 2.71 13.61
N ASP A 267 -12.35 2.53 14.86
CA ASP A 267 -13.62 3.02 15.38
C ASP A 267 -13.71 4.55 15.26
N SER A 268 -12.61 5.26 15.57
CA SER A 268 -12.54 6.71 15.45
C SER A 268 -12.61 7.19 14.00
N LEU A 269 -11.92 6.53 13.07
CA LEU A 269 -11.99 6.84 11.63
C LEU A 269 -13.41 6.61 11.09
N GLN A 270 -14.06 5.52 11.50
CA GLN A 270 -15.45 5.24 11.14
C GLN A 270 -16.40 6.30 11.70
N ALA A 271 -16.24 6.69 12.97
CA ALA A 271 -17.09 7.69 13.62
C ALA A 271 -17.03 9.06 12.93
N VAL A 272 -15.91 9.40 12.30
CA VAL A 272 -15.76 10.66 11.53
C VAL A 272 -16.04 10.51 10.05
N GLY A 273 -16.43 9.32 9.58
CA GLY A 273 -16.70 9.04 8.17
C GLY A 273 -15.47 9.13 7.28
N SER A 274 -14.28 8.89 7.84
CA SER A 274 -13.02 8.90 7.08
C SER A 274 -12.74 7.52 6.48
N ASP A 275 -12.33 7.52 5.21
CA ASP A 275 -11.86 6.33 4.50
C ASP A 275 -10.34 6.29 4.36
N ALA A 276 -9.62 7.08 5.16
CA ALA A 276 -8.17 7.03 5.20
C ALA A 276 -7.70 5.59 5.46
N LEU A 277 -6.76 5.12 4.63
CA LEU A 277 -6.11 3.83 4.83
C LEU A 277 -5.31 3.84 6.13
N VAL A 278 -5.14 2.69 6.77
CA VAL A 278 -4.30 2.54 7.97
C VAL A 278 -3.18 1.56 7.67
N SER A 279 -1.93 1.96 7.91
CA SER A 279 -0.79 1.06 7.82
C SER A 279 0.17 1.23 8.98
N VAL A 280 1.02 0.22 9.17
CA VAL A 280 2.04 0.18 10.23
C VAL A 280 3.37 -0.20 9.60
N ALA A 281 4.47 0.42 10.07
CA ALA A 281 5.84 0.01 9.82
C ALA A 281 6.35 -0.89 10.97
N PRO A 282 6.23 -2.23 10.87
CA PRO A 282 6.82 -3.14 11.85
C PRO A 282 8.33 -3.31 11.65
N LEU A 283 9.01 -3.87 12.67
CA LEU A 283 10.36 -4.38 12.48
C LEU A 283 10.37 -5.41 11.34
N GLY A 284 11.43 -5.41 10.53
CA GLY A 284 11.46 -6.28 9.33
C GLY A 284 11.55 -7.77 9.60
N LYS A 285 11.89 -8.22 10.82
CA LYS A 285 11.93 -9.65 11.15
C LYS A 285 10.66 -9.99 11.90
N LEU A 286 9.78 -10.85 11.37
CA LEU A 286 8.45 -11.07 11.95
C LEU A 286 8.52 -11.85 13.28
N LYS A 287 8.91 -13.12 13.26
CA LYS A 287 9.12 -13.97 14.46
C LYS A 287 10.50 -14.61 14.44
N LYS A 288 10.91 -15.30 15.50
CA LYS A 288 12.15 -16.10 15.44
C LYS A 288 11.94 -17.31 14.53
N ILE A 289 12.92 -17.58 13.65
CA ILE A 289 12.93 -18.77 12.79
C ILE A 289 13.90 -19.78 13.41
N SER A 290 13.41 -20.94 13.87
CA SER A 290 14.22 -21.91 14.62
C SER A 290 15.42 -22.47 13.83
N ASP A 291 15.25 -22.62 12.52
CA ASP A 291 16.15 -23.42 11.68
C ASP A 291 17.23 -22.57 10.99
N LEU A 292 17.28 -21.27 11.28
CA LEU A 292 18.22 -20.31 10.68
C LEU A 292 19.65 -20.42 11.27
N GLY A 293 19.83 -21.21 12.34
CA GLY A 293 21.13 -21.57 12.91
C GLY A 293 21.96 -20.40 13.50
N ARG A 294 21.42 -19.18 13.55
CA ARG A 294 22.12 -17.98 14.04
C ARG A 294 21.19 -16.97 14.71
N SER A 295 21.78 -15.98 15.41
CA SER A 295 20.99 -14.94 16.08
C SER A 295 20.29 -14.04 15.08
N HIS A 296 18.99 -13.85 15.30
CA HIS A 296 18.13 -13.01 14.46
C HIS A 296 18.22 -11.53 14.83
N GLY A 297 18.82 -11.17 15.98
CA GLY A 297 18.60 -9.86 16.57
C GLY A 297 17.14 -9.71 17.02
N TRP A 298 16.56 -8.52 16.87
CA TRP A 298 15.18 -8.28 17.26
C TRP A 298 14.17 -8.64 16.18
N THR A 299 13.01 -9.08 16.66
CA THR A 299 11.84 -9.48 15.90
C THR A 299 10.63 -8.64 16.31
N ALA A 300 9.68 -8.47 15.40
CA ALA A 300 8.45 -7.74 15.60
C ALA A 300 7.64 -8.35 16.76
N TYR A 301 7.43 -9.68 16.73
CA TYR A 301 6.56 -10.38 17.67
C TYR A 301 7.13 -10.48 19.08
N GLU A 302 8.35 -11.02 19.23
CA GLU A 302 8.91 -11.33 20.54
C GLU A 302 9.60 -10.13 21.18
N SER A 303 10.26 -9.27 20.40
CA SER A 303 11.14 -8.25 20.97
C SER A 303 10.41 -6.95 21.28
N VAL A 304 9.43 -6.59 20.45
CA VAL A 304 8.74 -5.30 20.52
C VAL A 304 7.20 -5.41 20.50
N HIS A 305 6.69 -6.65 20.62
CA HIS A 305 5.27 -6.99 20.81
C HIS A 305 4.33 -6.56 19.69
N GLN A 306 4.83 -6.49 18.46
CA GLN A 306 4.00 -6.25 17.27
C GLN A 306 3.40 -7.56 16.77
N ASP A 307 2.11 -7.57 16.43
CA ASP A 307 1.43 -8.76 15.90
C ASP A 307 0.69 -8.48 14.57
N PRO A 308 1.45 -8.26 13.48
CA PRO A 308 0.87 -7.91 12.18
C PRO A 308 -0.03 -8.99 11.59
N GLU A 309 0.20 -10.25 11.93
CA GLU A 309 -0.66 -11.37 11.51
C GLU A 309 -2.07 -11.20 12.09
N THR A 310 -2.18 -10.95 13.40
CA THR A 310 -3.46 -10.64 14.05
C THR A 310 -4.09 -9.37 13.46
N TRP A 311 -3.31 -8.30 13.27
CA TRP A 311 -3.83 -7.04 12.73
C TRP A 311 -4.40 -7.20 11.31
N GLY A 312 -3.71 -7.95 10.44
CA GLY A 312 -4.19 -8.24 9.09
C GLY A 312 -5.42 -9.15 9.09
N LYS A 313 -5.40 -10.22 9.88
CA LYS A 313 -6.52 -11.16 10.00
C LYS A 313 -7.81 -10.49 10.48
N GLU A 314 -7.70 -9.52 11.39
CA GLU A 314 -8.83 -8.75 11.91
C GLU A 314 -9.20 -7.53 11.03
N GLY A 315 -8.46 -7.25 9.95
CA GLY A 315 -8.69 -6.09 9.08
C GLY A 315 -8.37 -4.74 9.72
N LEU A 316 -7.56 -4.72 10.79
CA LEU A 316 -7.23 -3.52 11.56
C LEU A 316 -6.25 -2.60 10.84
N VAL A 317 -5.50 -3.11 9.88
CA VAL A 317 -4.66 -2.35 8.95
C VAL A 317 -4.99 -2.74 7.53
N ASP A 318 -4.83 -1.82 6.59
CA ASP A 318 -5.05 -2.05 5.16
C ASP A 318 -3.80 -2.61 4.48
N PHE A 319 -2.61 -2.36 5.04
CA PHE A 319 -1.34 -2.96 4.65
C PHE A 319 -0.27 -2.74 5.74
N VAL A 320 0.87 -3.42 5.61
CA VAL A 320 2.04 -3.20 6.47
C VAL A 320 3.31 -2.97 5.65
N VAL A 321 4.28 -2.28 6.26
CA VAL A 321 5.55 -1.92 5.63
C VAL A 321 6.75 -2.39 6.49
N PRO A 322 7.06 -3.69 6.54
CA PRO A 322 8.16 -4.20 7.36
C PRO A 322 9.51 -3.58 6.99
N MET A 323 10.23 -3.07 7.98
CA MET A 323 11.54 -2.43 7.81
C MET A 323 12.65 -3.49 7.62
N MET A 324 12.78 -4.01 6.39
CA MET A 324 13.73 -5.04 5.96
C MET A 324 15.16 -4.49 5.82
N TYR A 325 15.66 -3.76 6.83
CA TYR A 325 16.93 -3.02 6.78
C TYR A 325 18.15 -3.89 7.09
N TYR A 326 18.18 -5.07 6.49
CA TYR A 326 19.23 -6.09 6.58
C TYR A 326 19.34 -6.81 5.22
N ARG A 327 20.45 -7.54 5.01
CA ARG A 327 20.79 -8.17 3.73
C ARG A 327 21.25 -9.62 3.95
N ASP A 328 21.73 -10.24 2.88
CA ASP A 328 22.33 -11.59 2.84
C ASP A 328 21.35 -12.69 3.29
N ASP A 329 21.85 -13.72 3.97
CA ASP A 329 21.13 -14.93 4.38
C ASP A 329 19.95 -14.67 5.33
N LEU A 330 19.85 -13.46 5.89
CA LEU A 330 18.70 -13.05 6.67
C LEU A 330 17.55 -12.48 5.83
N TYR A 331 17.80 -11.90 4.65
CA TYR A 331 16.75 -11.21 3.91
C TYR A 331 15.66 -12.17 3.40
N SER A 332 16.05 -13.20 2.64
CA SER A 332 15.10 -14.12 1.99
C SER A 332 14.17 -14.86 2.96
N PRO A 333 14.66 -15.46 4.06
CA PRO A 333 13.79 -16.22 4.97
C PRO A 333 12.69 -15.35 5.58
N PHE A 334 13.03 -14.14 6.00
CA PHE A 334 12.07 -13.22 6.60
C PHE A 334 11.10 -12.63 5.58
N LEU A 335 11.55 -12.36 4.35
CA LEU A 335 10.67 -11.91 3.27
C LEU A 335 9.56 -12.95 3.00
N ARG A 336 9.92 -14.24 2.98
CA ARG A 336 8.97 -15.35 2.84
C ARG A 336 8.08 -15.52 4.08
N GLU A 337 8.60 -15.31 5.29
CA GLU A 337 7.79 -15.30 6.50
C GLU A 337 6.66 -14.25 6.43
N TRP A 338 6.98 -13.04 5.96
CA TRP A 338 5.94 -12.02 5.72
C TRP A 338 4.92 -12.45 4.67
N LYS A 339 5.37 -13.09 3.60
CA LYS A 339 4.49 -13.64 2.55
C LYS A 339 3.50 -14.66 3.14
N ASP A 340 4.01 -15.63 3.88
CA ASP A 340 3.23 -16.79 4.31
C ASP A 340 2.24 -16.47 5.43
N TYR A 341 2.65 -15.63 6.38
CA TYR A 341 1.85 -15.35 7.58
C TYR A 341 0.98 -14.10 7.46
N VAL A 342 1.43 -13.07 6.72
CA VAL A 342 0.75 -11.75 6.71
C VAL A 342 0.15 -11.43 5.36
N ALA A 343 0.89 -11.66 4.26
CA ALA A 343 0.45 -11.26 2.92
C ALA A 343 -0.81 -11.98 2.41
N ARG A 344 -1.20 -13.09 3.07
CA ARG A 344 -2.45 -13.80 2.82
C ARG A 344 -3.72 -13.05 3.28
N TYR A 345 -3.56 -12.08 4.17
CA TYR A 345 -4.68 -11.28 4.72
C TYR A 345 -4.70 -9.87 4.15
N ILE A 346 -3.53 -9.25 4.03
CA ILE A 346 -3.35 -7.85 3.65
C ILE A 346 -2.08 -7.68 2.82
N PRO A 347 -1.99 -6.66 1.95
CA PRO A 347 -0.73 -6.30 1.28
C PRO A 347 0.44 -6.11 2.25
N VAL A 348 1.62 -6.57 1.83
CA VAL A 348 2.90 -6.33 2.50
C VAL A 348 3.81 -5.60 1.52
N VAL A 349 4.40 -4.49 1.97
CA VAL A 349 5.30 -3.64 1.18
C VAL A 349 6.67 -3.66 1.82
N ALA A 350 7.71 -4.17 1.15
CA ALA A 350 9.03 -4.31 1.76
C ALA A 350 9.69 -2.94 1.97
N GLY A 351 10.00 -2.60 3.23
CA GLY A 351 10.77 -1.41 3.57
C GLY A 351 12.27 -1.64 3.35
N LEU A 352 12.86 -0.98 2.35
CA LEU A 352 14.26 -1.14 1.96
C LEU A 352 15.12 0.04 2.45
N ALA A 353 16.43 -0.20 2.57
CA ALA A 353 17.37 0.67 3.30
C ALA A 353 18.50 1.23 2.43
N PRO A 354 18.22 2.04 1.38
CA PRO A 354 19.28 2.64 0.56
C PRO A 354 20.28 3.48 1.37
N TYR A 355 19.87 4.02 2.53
CA TYR A 355 20.77 4.74 3.44
C TYR A 355 21.97 3.91 3.95
N ARG A 356 21.86 2.57 3.93
CA ARG A 356 22.96 1.66 4.31
C ARG A 356 24.13 1.68 3.34
N VAL A 357 23.92 2.15 2.10
CA VAL A 357 25.00 2.40 1.13
C VAL A 357 25.98 3.41 1.72
N GLU A 358 25.46 4.52 2.27
CA GLU A 358 26.26 5.54 2.95
C GLU A 358 26.77 5.06 4.32
N GLU A 359 25.88 4.58 5.19
CA GLU A 359 26.23 4.31 6.60
C GLU A 359 27.18 3.12 6.78
N THR A 360 27.05 2.11 5.92
CA THR A 360 27.71 0.80 6.13
C THR A 360 28.42 0.28 4.89
N GLY A 361 28.42 1.03 3.79
CA GLY A 361 29.08 0.62 2.55
C GLY A 361 28.39 -0.53 1.83
N TRP A 362 27.06 -0.66 1.94
CA TRP A 362 26.34 -1.64 1.12
C TRP A 362 26.54 -1.32 -0.37
N PRO A 363 26.83 -2.33 -1.22
CA PRO A 363 26.74 -2.17 -2.66
C PRO A 363 25.31 -1.82 -3.06
N GLU A 364 25.15 -0.97 -4.07
CA GLU A 364 23.84 -0.61 -4.61
C GLU A 364 23.11 -1.81 -5.23
N SER A 365 23.84 -2.86 -5.65
CA SER A 365 23.25 -4.11 -6.16
C SER A 365 22.33 -4.78 -5.15
N VAL A 366 22.56 -4.59 -3.85
CA VAL A 366 21.68 -5.12 -2.81
C VAL A 366 20.27 -4.55 -2.95
N ILE A 367 20.13 -3.27 -3.33
CA ILE A 367 18.83 -2.65 -3.54
C ILE A 367 18.13 -3.26 -4.77
N GLU A 368 18.89 -3.53 -5.84
CA GLU A 368 18.37 -4.20 -7.03
C GLU A 368 17.89 -5.62 -6.73
N GLU A 369 18.73 -6.41 -6.05
CA GLU A 369 18.48 -7.78 -5.62
C GLU A 369 17.23 -7.87 -4.74
N GLN A 370 17.09 -6.95 -3.77
CA GLN A 370 15.95 -6.92 -2.86
C GLN A 370 14.63 -6.57 -3.56
N ILE A 371 14.65 -5.65 -4.54
CA ILE A 371 13.46 -5.35 -5.36
C ILE A 371 13.11 -6.56 -6.25
N ALA A 372 14.10 -7.22 -6.84
CA ALA A 372 13.87 -8.40 -7.67
C ALA A 372 13.25 -9.55 -6.85
N GLU A 373 13.78 -9.80 -5.66
CA GLU A 373 13.31 -10.88 -4.79
C GLU A 373 11.90 -10.59 -4.23
N GLU A 374 11.59 -9.35 -3.85
CA GLU A 374 10.23 -8.93 -3.46
C GLU A 374 9.20 -9.29 -4.53
N ARG A 375 9.53 -9.01 -5.79
CA ARG A 375 8.69 -9.31 -6.94
C ARG A 375 8.59 -10.82 -7.22
N GLU A 376 9.67 -11.57 -7.02
CA GLU A 376 9.69 -13.03 -7.17
C GLU A 376 8.81 -13.72 -6.12
N VAL A 377 8.92 -13.29 -4.86
CA VAL A 377 8.07 -13.77 -3.75
C VAL A 377 6.61 -13.31 -3.93
N GLY A 378 6.39 -12.24 -4.70
CA GLY A 378 5.07 -11.72 -5.03
C GLY A 378 4.43 -10.98 -3.85
N LEU A 379 5.19 -10.07 -3.22
CA LEU A 379 4.64 -9.10 -2.30
C LEU A 379 4.05 -7.90 -3.08
N SER A 380 3.65 -6.84 -2.38
CA SER A 380 2.83 -5.76 -2.94
C SER A 380 3.63 -4.48 -3.27
N GLY A 381 4.96 -4.58 -3.32
CA GLY A 381 5.86 -3.50 -3.68
C GLY A 381 6.88 -3.15 -2.60
N VAL A 382 7.51 -1.98 -2.77
CA VAL A 382 8.65 -1.54 -1.95
C VAL A 382 8.47 -0.11 -1.43
N CYS A 383 9.09 0.17 -0.29
CA CYS A 383 9.18 1.50 0.29
C CYS A 383 10.62 1.80 0.70
N PHE A 384 11.17 2.95 0.31
CA PHE A 384 12.56 3.29 0.64
C PHE A 384 12.66 4.22 1.84
N PHE A 385 13.47 3.82 2.83
CA PHE A 385 13.93 4.71 3.89
C PHE A 385 15.34 5.19 3.55
N ARG A 386 15.56 6.47 3.26
CA ARG A 386 14.58 7.57 3.15
C ARG A 386 14.80 8.37 1.86
N GLU A 387 13.96 9.36 1.64
CA GLU A 387 13.92 10.15 0.40
C GLU A 387 15.29 10.70 -0.04
N ALA A 388 16.10 11.24 0.87
CA ALA A 388 17.42 11.77 0.51
C ALA A 388 18.33 10.73 -0.16
N HIS A 389 18.21 9.45 0.21
CA HIS A 389 19.03 8.34 -0.28
C HIS A 389 18.55 7.75 -1.60
N THR A 390 17.44 8.26 -2.15
CA THR A 390 16.93 7.86 -3.48
C THR A 390 17.10 8.97 -4.52
N GLY A 391 17.60 10.13 -4.10
CA GLY A 391 17.69 11.33 -4.90
C GLY A 391 19.02 11.56 -5.62
N THR A 392 19.23 12.80 -6.02
CA THR A 392 20.40 13.22 -6.82
C THR A 392 21.73 13.08 -6.10
N SER A 393 21.73 13.08 -4.76
CA SER A 393 22.92 12.85 -3.95
C SER A 393 23.44 11.41 -4.03
N PHE A 394 22.60 10.46 -4.46
CA PHE A 394 22.92 9.04 -4.59
C PHE A 394 22.62 8.55 -6.02
N PRO A 395 23.36 9.03 -7.03
CA PRO A 395 23.01 8.82 -8.44
C PRO A 395 23.07 7.34 -8.86
N ALA A 396 23.91 6.52 -8.25
CA ALA A 396 23.98 5.07 -8.50
C ALA A 396 22.73 4.36 -7.98
N THR A 397 22.38 4.58 -6.71
CA THR A 397 21.14 4.06 -6.10
C THR A 397 19.89 4.53 -6.85
N ARG A 398 19.83 5.82 -7.21
CA ARG A 398 18.73 6.37 -8.01
C ARG A 398 18.62 5.67 -9.37
N ARG A 399 19.73 5.36 -10.03
CA ARG A 399 19.73 4.64 -11.32
C ARG A 399 19.12 3.25 -11.15
N VAL A 400 19.56 2.48 -10.17
CA VAL A 400 19.00 1.16 -9.84
C VAL A 400 17.48 1.23 -9.64
N ILE A 401 17.01 2.20 -8.85
CA ILE A 401 15.57 2.38 -8.58
C ILE A 401 14.82 2.75 -9.86
N ARG A 402 15.31 3.71 -10.66
CA ARG A 402 14.67 4.13 -11.91
C ARG A 402 14.60 2.99 -12.93
N ASP A 403 15.65 2.19 -13.03
CA ASP A 403 15.68 1.04 -13.93
C ASP A 403 14.66 -0.03 -13.48
N ALA A 404 14.56 -0.27 -12.18
CA ALA A 404 13.53 -1.14 -11.60
C ALA A 404 12.10 -0.61 -11.76
N PHE A 405 11.92 0.72 -11.79
CA PHE A 405 10.64 1.43 -11.91
C PHE A 405 10.31 1.86 -13.34
N ARG A 406 11.13 1.50 -14.32
CA ARG A 406 10.98 1.90 -15.75
C ARG A 406 9.60 1.61 -16.33
N ARG A 407 8.95 0.54 -15.84
CA ARG A 407 7.60 0.14 -16.22
C ARG A 407 6.61 0.81 -15.28
N GLN A 408 5.53 1.36 -15.80
CA GLN A 408 4.54 2.04 -14.98
C GLN A 408 3.90 1.08 -13.96
N ALA A 409 3.57 1.59 -12.78
CA ALA A 409 2.83 0.84 -11.77
C ALA A 409 1.49 1.50 -11.49
N LEU A 410 0.45 0.67 -11.38
CA LEU A 410 -0.83 1.04 -10.84
C LEU A 410 -0.78 1.02 -9.30
N PRO A 411 -1.46 1.96 -8.64
CA PRO A 411 -1.72 1.86 -7.21
C PRO A 411 -2.44 0.56 -6.87
N LEU A 412 -2.19 0.05 -5.66
CA LEU A 412 -2.84 -1.16 -5.15
C LEU A 412 -4.35 -0.95 -5.00
N ALA A 413 -5.11 -2.02 -5.24
CA ALA A 413 -6.53 -2.10 -4.88
C ALA A 413 -6.68 -2.76 -3.51
N PHE A 414 -7.30 -2.06 -2.56
CA PHE A 414 -7.50 -2.55 -1.20
C PHE A 414 -8.87 -3.22 -1.03
N ALA A 415 -8.90 -4.36 -0.32
CA ALA A 415 -10.08 -5.21 -0.17
C ALA A 415 -11.32 -4.47 0.38
N ARG A 416 -11.13 -3.49 1.28
CA ARG A 416 -12.24 -2.68 1.82
C ARG A 416 -13.03 -1.95 0.75
N GLY A 417 -12.38 -1.57 -0.35
CA GLY A 417 -13.01 -0.88 -1.47
C GLY A 417 -13.94 -1.74 -2.32
N LEU A 418 -13.92 -3.07 -2.15
CA LEU A 418 -14.77 -3.97 -2.94
C LEU A 418 -16.26 -3.74 -2.65
N LYS A 419 -16.61 -3.32 -1.42
CA LYS A 419 -17.99 -3.00 -1.04
C LYS A 419 -18.51 -1.71 -1.69
N SER A 420 -17.61 -0.80 -2.04
CA SER A 420 -17.90 0.47 -2.70
C SER A 420 -17.40 0.47 -4.14
N LYS A 421 -17.48 -0.69 -4.83
CA LYS A 421 -16.99 -0.83 -6.20
C LYS A 421 -17.68 0.18 -7.13
N PRO A 422 -16.93 0.93 -7.95
CA PRO A 422 -17.52 1.92 -8.86
C PRO A 422 -18.46 1.28 -9.89
N ALA A 423 -19.45 2.04 -10.36
CA ALA A 423 -20.25 1.64 -11.50
C ALA A 423 -19.42 1.60 -12.79
N THR A 424 -19.81 0.73 -13.73
CA THR A 424 -19.12 0.57 -15.02
C THR A 424 -19.30 1.82 -15.90
N PRO A 425 -18.21 2.46 -16.38
CA PRO A 425 -18.30 3.49 -17.42
C PRO A 425 -18.86 2.93 -18.73
N ARG A 426 -19.60 3.77 -19.47
CA ARG A 426 -20.28 3.41 -20.73
C ARG A 426 -20.27 4.56 -21.73
N ALA A 427 -20.66 4.25 -22.97
CA ALA A 427 -20.85 5.21 -24.06
C ALA A 427 -19.61 6.09 -24.28
N LEU A 428 -18.46 5.45 -24.54
CA LEU A 428 -17.24 6.16 -24.92
C LEU A 428 -17.45 6.79 -26.30
N THR A 429 -17.25 8.09 -26.42
CA THR A 429 -17.42 8.84 -27.67
C THR A 429 -16.27 9.78 -27.91
N ILE A 430 -15.99 10.05 -29.19
CA ILE A 430 -15.05 11.07 -29.62
C ILE A 430 -15.84 12.21 -30.24
N THR A 431 -15.58 13.43 -29.78
CA THR A 431 -16.09 14.66 -30.39
C THR A 431 -14.91 15.48 -30.88
N PRO A 432 -14.76 15.68 -32.20
CA PRO A 432 -13.81 16.63 -32.76
C PRO A 432 -13.91 18.02 -32.11
N ILE A 433 -12.77 18.63 -31.73
CA ILE A 433 -12.71 20.03 -31.24
C ILE A 433 -12.14 20.91 -32.35
N ASP A 434 -10.98 20.52 -32.89
CA ASP A 434 -10.31 21.18 -34.00
C ASP A 434 -9.52 20.13 -34.83
N PRO A 435 -8.79 20.51 -35.89
CA PRO A 435 -8.04 19.56 -36.73
C PRO A 435 -6.94 18.74 -36.04
N ARG A 436 -6.58 19.07 -34.80
CA ARG A 436 -5.51 18.45 -33.99
C ARG A 436 -6.02 17.90 -32.66
N GLU A 437 -7.10 18.47 -32.12
CA GLU A 437 -7.63 18.12 -30.80
C GLU A 437 -9.01 17.48 -30.88
N PHE A 438 -9.26 16.53 -29.99
CA PHE A 438 -10.57 15.90 -29.82
C PHE A 438 -10.88 15.65 -28.35
N LEU A 439 -12.17 15.59 -28.04
CA LEU A 439 -12.67 15.27 -26.72
C LEU A 439 -13.10 13.81 -26.68
N LEU A 440 -12.49 13.03 -25.80
CA LEU A 440 -12.99 11.71 -25.42
C LEU A 440 -13.92 11.87 -24.22
N SER A 441 -15.16 11.38 -24.33
CA SER A 441 -16.17 11.48 -23.27
C SER A 441 -16.79 10.12 -22.96
N TRP A 442 -17.27 9.97 -21.73
CA TRP A 442 -18.01 8.77 -21.28
C TRP A 442 -19.09 9.15 -20.28
N SER A 443 -19.92 8.18 -19.91
CA SER A 443 -20.98 8.34 -18.92
C SER A 443 -20.94 7.22 -17.88
N LEU A 444 -21.59 7.47 -16.74
CA LEU A 444 -21.96 6.42 -15.79
C LEU A 444 -23.47 6.14 -15.90
N PRO A 445 -23.93 4.94 -15.51
CA PRO A 445 -25.35 4.64 -15.41
C PRO A 445 -26.10 5.67 -14.58
N GLU A 446 -27.35 5.94 -14.92
CA GLU A 446 -28.21 6.83 -14.15
C GLU A 446 -28.32 6.36 -12.69
N GLY A 447 -28.26 7.31 -11.74
CA GLY A 447 -28.27 7.01 -10.31
C GLY A 447 -26.95 6.48 -9.73
N ALA A 448 -25.91 6.25 -10.54
CA ALA A 448 -24.61 5.84 -10.03
C ALA A 448 -23.96 6.96 -9.18
N SER A 449 -23.44 6.60 -8.00
CA SER A 449 -22.68 7.53 -7.17
C SER A 449 -21.40 7.95 -7.89
N LYS A 450 -21.17 9.26 -7.93
CA LYS A 450 -19.93 9.88 -8.44
C LYS A 450 -18.97 10.26 -7.30
N GLN A 451 -19.40 10.12 -6.05
CA GLN A 451 -18.65 10.61 -4.91
C GLN A 451 -17.41 9.75 -4.66
N GLY A 452 -16.23 10.39 -4.65
CA GLY A 452 -14.96 9.69 -4.43
C GLY A 452 -14.57 8.73 -5.55
N ILE A 453 -15.15 8.90 -6.74
CA ILE A 453 -14.80 8.15 -7.94
C ILE A 453 -13.89 9.02 -8.81
N THR A 454 -12.81 8.42 -9.29
CA THR A 454 -11.93 8.98 -10.32
C THR A 454 -11.85 8.02 -11.50
N TYR A 455 -11.29 8.46 -12.63
CA TYR A 455 -11.17 7.62 -13.81
C TYR A 455 -9.72 7.47 -14.26
N ARG A 456 -9.36 6.26 -14.72
CA ARG A 456 -8.11 5.97 -15.43
C ARG A 456 -8.39 5.80 -16.90
N LEU A 457 -7.70 6.59 -17.71
CA LEU A 457 -7.82 6.56 -19.17
C LEU A 457 -6.63 5.84 -19.80
N TRP A 458 -6.96 4.91 -20.68
CA TRP A 458 -6.04 4.03 -21.36
C TRP A 458 -6.12 4.23 -22.87
N ALA A 459 -4.97 4.09 -23.54
CA ALA A 459 -4.90 3.91 -24.97
C ALA A 459 -4.01 2.70 -25.29
N THR A 460 -4.45 1.88 -26.24
CA THR A 460 -3.62 0.86 -26.86
C THR A 460 -3.46 1.19 -28.33
N THR A 461 -2.24 1.54 -28.74
CA THR A 461 -1.91 1.80 -30.14
C THR A 461 -1.44 0.52 -30.82
N THR A 462 -1.77 0.37 -32.10
CA THR A 462 -1.28 -0.70 -32.97
C THR A 462 -0.63 -0.05 -34.19
N ASP A 463 0.62 -0.38 -34.46
CA ASP A 463 1.35 0.12 -35.63
C ASP A 463 1.13 -0.74 -36.90
N SER A 464 1.76 -0.36 -38.02
CA SER A 464 1.64 -1.04 -39.31
C SER A 464 2.23 -2.45 -39.33
N GLU A 465 3.08 -2.80 -38.36
CA GLU A 465 3.63 -4.15 -38.18
C GLU A 465 2.75 -5.00 -37.25
N GLY A 466 1.65 -4.43 -36.74
CA GLY A 466 0.74 -5.08 -35.79
C GLY A 466 1.24 -5.08 -34.34
N ARG A 467 2.31 -4.33 -34.02
CA ARG A 467 2.83 -4.24 -32.65
C ARG A 467 1.89 -3.37 -31.81
N ARG A 468 1.52 -3.87 -30.63
CA ARG A 468 0.62 -3.18 -29.69
C ARG A 468 1.40 -2.56 -28.52
N GLN A 469 1.07 -1.31 -28.18
CA GLN A 469 1.60 -0.63 -27.01
C GLN A 469 0.46 -0.03 -26.18
N ALA A 470 0.40 -0.38 -24.90
CA ALA A 470 -0.55 0.20 -23.96
C ALA A 470 0.07 1.37 -23.21
N THR A 471 -0.70 2.43 -22.97
CA THR A 471 -0.29 3.62 -22.23
C THR A 471 -1.45 4.12 -21.39
N ILE A 472 -1.16 4.53 -20.16
CA ILE A 472 -2.11 5.26 -19.32
C ILE A 472 -1.98 6.74 -19.68
N LEU A 473 -2.99 7.27 -20.36
CA LEU A 473 -3.03 8.67 -20.75
C LEU A 473 -3.33 9.59 -19.56
N ALA A 474 -4.13 9.09 -18.61
CA ALA A 474 -4.40 9.79 -17.37
C ALA A 474 -4.66 8.80 -16.22
N GLU A 475 -3.94 8.97 -15.11
CA GLU A 475 -4.05 8.10 -13.93
C GLU A 475 -5.22 8.44 -13.02
N ARG A 476 -5.69 9.70 -13.04
CA ARG A 476 -6.71 10.19 -12.11
C ARG A 476 -7.47 11.38 -12.68
N LEU A 477 -8.56 11.10 -13.39
CA LEU A 477 -9.50 12.13 -13.88
C LEU A 477 -10.70 12.25 -12.93
N SER A 478 -11.12 13.47 -12.62
CA SER A 478 -12.37 13.74 -11.90
C SER A 478 -13.56 13.95 -12.84
N ALA A 479 -13.30 14.44 -14.05
CA ALA A 479 -14.30 14.65 -15.09
C ALA A 479 -14.54 13.38 -15.92
N THR A 480 -15.72 13.29 -16.54
CA THR A 480 -16.08 12.21 -17.47
C THR A 480 -15.71 12.52 -18.93
N GLN A 481 -14.70 13.38 -19.10
CA GLN A 481 -14.19 13.79 -20.39
C GLN A 481 -12.71 14.15 -20.28
N CYS A 482 -11.97 13.92 -21.36
CA CYS A 482 -10.55 14.22 -21.46
C CYS A 482 -10.24 14.74 -22.86
N LYS A 483 -9.56 15.88 -22.94
CA LYS A 483 -9.09 16.44 -24.20
C LYS A 483 -7.77 15.77 -24.57
N LEU A 484 -7.66 15.29 -25.80
CA LEU A 484 -6.49 14.59 -26.32
C LEU A 484 -6.00 15.23 -27.62
N HIS A 485 -4.72 15.07 -27.89
CA HIS A 485 -4.08 15.55 -29.11
C HIS A 485 -3.83 14.38 -30.07
N LEU A 486 -4.11 14.59 -31.35
CA LEU A 486 -3.92 13.57 -32.38
C LEU A 486 -2.44 13.19 -32.58
N GLU A 487 -1.53 14.12 -32.28
CA GLU A 487 -0.08 13.92 -32.38
C GLU A 487 0.45 12.87 -31.38
N ASP A 488 -0.24 12.67 -30.26
CA ASP A 488 0.10 11.64 -29.25
C ASP A 488 0.00 10.21 -29.81
N PHE A 489 -0.66 10.04 -30.96
CA PHE A 489 -0.89 8.75 -31.62
C PHE A 489 -0.23 8.68 -33.00
N GLU A 490 0.73 9.55 -33.29
CA GLU A 490 1.47 9.50 -34.54
C GLU A 490 2.27 8.19 -34.67
N GLY A 491 2.29 7.61 -35.88
CA GLY A 491 2.90 6.30 -36.14
C GLY A 491 1.99 5.09 -35.86
N ALA A 492 0.85 5.28 -35.19
CA ALA A 492 -0.16 4.22 -35.04
C ALA A 492 -1.11 4.15 -36.23
N GLU A 493 -1.54 2.94 -36.61
CA GLU A 493 -2.64 2.73 -37.55
C GLU A 493 -3.99 2.73 -36.85
N VAL A 494 -4.04 2.12 -35.66
CA VAL A 494 -5.26 1.97 -34.85
C VAL A 494 -4.95 2.40 -33.42
N VAL A 495 -5.92 3.06 -32.80
CA VAL A 495 -5.93 3.33 -31.35
C VAL A 495 -7.21 2.78 -30.75
N GLU A 496 -7.08 2.06 -29.64
CA GLU A 496 -8.20 1.60 -28.80
C GLU A 496 -8.16 2.32 -27.46
N PHE A 497 -9.19 3.10 -27.17
CA PHE A 497 -9.36 3.76 -25.87
C PHE A 497 -10.15 2.88 -24.92
N GLY A 498 -9.77 2.91 -23.65
CA GLY A 498 -10.54 2.30 -22.57
C GLY A 498 -10.49 3.12 -21.30
N ILE A 499 -11.52 2.99 -20.48
CA ILE A 499 -11.68 3.78 -19.26
C ILE A 499 -12.03 2.87 -18.09
N GLU A 500 -11.50 3.18 -16.92
CA GLU A 500 -11.88 2.54 -15.68
C GLU A 500 -12.39 3.58 -14.71
N ALA A 501 -13.51 3.32 -14.05
CA ALA A 501 -13.87 4.04 -12.83
C ALA A 501 -13.11 3.40 -11.66
N VAL A 502 -12.54 4.22 -10.78
CA VAL A 502 -11.70 3.81 -9.65
C VAL A 502 -12.21 4.50 -8.40
N ASN A 503 -12.46 3.77 -7.32
CA ASN A 503 -12.79 4.38 -6.04
C ASN A 503 -11.52 4.77 -5.26
N ARG A 504 -11.70 5.47 -4.14
CA ARG A 504 -10.62 5.90 -3.25
C ARG A 504 -9.68 4.79 -2.73
N PHE A 505 -10.11 3.53 -2.78
CA PHE A 505 -9.34 2.37 -2.34
C PHE A 505 -8.59 1.68 -3.50
N GLY A 506 -8.57 2.28 -4.70
CA GLY A 506 -7.92 1.70 -5.88
C GLY A 506 -8.73 0.59 -6.58
N VAL A 507 -9.88 0.20 -6.02
CA VAL A 507 -10.76 -0.78 -6.66
C VAL A 507 -11.41 -0.16 -7.88
N SER A 508 -11.29 -0.87 -9.00
CA SER A 508 -11.62 -0.36 -10.32
C SER A 508 -12.64 -1.22 -11.04
N THR A 509 -13.42 -0.57 -11.90
CA THR A 509 -14.39 -1.19 -12.80
C THR A 509 -14.13 -0.69 -14.22
N PRO A 510 -13.67 -1.55 -15.15
CA PRO A 510 -13.44 -1.18 -16.53
C PRO A 510 -14.75 -0.95 -17.28
N CYS A 511 -14.71 -0.20 -18.37
CA CYS A 511 -15.81 -0.09 -19.33
C CYS A 511 -16.13 -1.44 -19.97
N LEU A 512 -17.38 -1.62 -20.41
CA LEU A 512 -17.78 -2.84 -21.12
C LEU A 512 -17.16 -2.90 -22.51
N GLU A 513 -17.15 -1.78 -23.23
CA GLU A 513 -16.62 -1.70 -24.59
C GLU A 513 -15.57 -0.60 -24.65
N GLY A 514 -14.45 -0.89 -25.33
CA GLY A 514 -13.44 0.09 -25.68
C GLY A 514 -13.87 0.84 -26.93
N LEU A 515 -13.20 1.96 -27.22
CA LEU A 515 -13.45 2.73 -28.44
C LEU A 515 -12.25 2.61 -29.37
N SER A 516 -12.38 1.77 -30.40
CA SER A 516 -11.35 1.60 -31.43
C SER A 516 -11.56 2.56 -32.60
N ARG A 517 -10.48 3.15 -33.10
CA ARG A 517 -10.45 4.05 -34.27
C ARG A 517 -9.22 3.82 -35.12
N ARG A 518 -9.40 3.84 -36.45
CA ARG A 518 -8.28 4.02 -37.37
C ARG A 518 -7.84 5.47 -37.31
N ILE A 519 -6.53 5.70 -37.18
CA ILE A 519 -5.96 7.05 -37.11
C ILE A 519 -6.22 7.84 -38.40
N SER A 520 -6.27 7.17 -39.56
CA SER A 520 -6.61 7.80 -40.84
C SER A 520 -8.05 8.34 -40.87
N GLU A 521 -9.02 7.60 -40.35
CA GLU A 521 -10.43 8.00 -40.26
C GLU A 521 -10.59 9.19 -39.31
N LEU A 522 -10.00 9.08 -38.11
CA LEU A 522 -10.02 10.17 -37.13
C LEU A 522 -9.40 11.46 -37.69
N LYS A 523 -8.29 11.36 -38.44
CA LYS A 523 -7.67 12.48 -39.15
C LYS A 523 -8.63 13.13 -40.17
N MET A 524 -9.42 12.34 -40.89
CA MET A 524 -10.40 12.87 -41.84
C MET A 524 -11.56 13.58 -41.14
N GLU A 525 -12.11 12.98 -40.08
CA GLU A 525 -13.19 13.56 -39.27
C GLU A 525 -12.80 14.92 -38.68
N LEU A 526 -11.60 15.01 -38.07
CA LEU A 526 -11.10 16.25 -37.47
C LEU A 526 -10.87 17.36 -38.51
N ARG A 527 -10.44 17.01 -39.72
CA ARG A 527 -10.26 17.98 -40.82
C ARG A 527 -11.57 18.44 -41.42
N ALA A 528 -12.62 17.62 -41.39
CA ALA A 528 -13.92 17.95 -41.96
C ALA A 528 -14.62 19.10 -41.22
N MET A 529 -14.29 19.37 -39.95
CA MET A 529 -14.78 20.53 -39.19
C MET A 529 -14.39 21.90 -39.76
N ARG A 530 -13.43 21.96 -40.70
CA ARG A 530 -13.03 23.23 -41.35
C ARG A 530 -14.03 23.74 -42.40
N ARG A 531 -15.11 23.01 -42.66
CA ARG A 531 -16.19 23.39 -43.59
C ARG A 531 -17.47 23.59 -42.81
#